data_AF-A0A1I3SLT1-F1
#
_entry.id   AF-A0A1I3SLT1-F1
#
_cell.length_a   1.000
_cell.length_b   1.000
_cell.length_c   1.000
_cell.angle_alpha   90.00
_cell.angle_beta   90.00
_cell.angle_gamma   90.00
#
_symmetry.space_group_name_H-M   'P 1'
#
loop_
_entity.id
_entity.type
_entity.pdbx_description
1 polymer ?
#
loop_
_entity_poly.entity_id
_entity_poly.type
_entity_poly.pdbx_seq_one_letter_code
_entity_poly.pdbx_strand_id
1 'polypeptide(L)'
;MAGIQACGPKDSLKLLNSHNLVTKEVIETMAQLLDIGTSQNASYGFSISIPLTGGIPTSIGSVNLNVTGGEFIRVQLSGIAGVEISTPLPPDTVISIAIVRGTTVNDLIVAYAVYPVGADNSNVQVVTIEASDYNVPLPPSNELQYTLFLFCSVDCTRIGMESFNAVAYSN
;
A
#
# COMPACT_ATOMS: atom_id res chain seq x y z
N MET A 1 20.70 37.90 36.05
CA MET A 1 19.54 37.15 35.51
C MET A 1 19.20 37.73 34.15
N ALA A 2 19.44 36.98 33.09
CA ALA A 2 18.88 37.26 31.78
C ALA A 2 18.51 35.91 31.17
N GLY A 3 17.23 35.56 31.28
CA GLY A 3 16.69 34.33 30.71
C GLY A 3 16.57 34.48 29.19
N ILE A 4 17.17 33.56 28.45
CA ILE A 4 16.95 33.45 27.01
C ILE A 4 15.73 32.56 26.84
N GLN A 5 14.60 33.18 26.52
CA GLN A 5 13.38 32.48 26.16
C GLN A 5 13.45 32.10 24.67
N ALA A 6 13.75 30.83 24.39
CA ALA A 6 13.59 30.28 23.04
C ALA A 6 12.10 30.08 22.77
N CYS A 7 11.53 30.93 21.92
CA CYS A 7 10.12 30.88 21.56
C CYS A 7 9.96 30.28 20.15
N GLY A 8 10.12 28.97 20.04
CA GLY A 8 9.67 28.20 18.88
C GLY A 8 10.65 27.12 18.40
N PRO A 9 10.14 26.01 17.83
CA PRO A 9 10.95 24.86 17.41
C PRO A 9 12.00 25.20 16.33
N LYS A 10 11.80 26.29 15.58
CA LYS A 10 12.75 26.75 14.54
C LYS A 10 14.02 27.41 15.10
N ASP A 11 13.95 27.99 16.31
CA ASP A 11 15.10 28.66 16.92
C ASP A 11 16.00 27.68 17.69
N SER A 12 15.46 26.56 18.16
CA SER A 12 16.21 25.45 18.74
C SER A 12 17.12 24.75 17.71
N LEU A 13 16.65 24.59 16.47
CA LEU A 13 17.43 24.02 15.35
C LEU A 13 18.61 24.91 14.92
N LYS A 14 18.45 26.24 15.02
CA LYS A 14 19.54 27.19 14.72
C LYS A 14 20.65 27.19 15.79
N LEU A 15 20.28 26.97 17.05
CA LEU A 15 21.23 26.83 18.16
C LEU A 15 22.03 25.51 18.10
N LEU A 16 21.41 24.44 17.59
CA LEU A 16 22.09 23.15 17.42
C LEU A 16 23.12 23.17 16.26
N ASN A 17 22.82 23.88 15.17
CA ASN A 17 23.74 24.07 14.06
C ASN A 17 24.91 25.01 14.38
N SER A 18 24.75 25.97 15.29
CA SER A 18 25.80 26.94 15.62
C SER A 18 26.89 26.38 16.53
N HIS A 19 26.69 25.20 17.13
CA HIS A 19 27.63 24.56 18.06
C HIS A 19 28.26 23.28 17.49
N ASN A 20 28.03 22.95 16.22
CA ASN A 20 28.58 21.75 15.57
C ASN A 20 28.29 20.43 16.33
N LEU A 21 27.27 20.43 17.21
CA LEU A 21 26.86 19.28 18.03
C LEU A 21 26.00 18.28 17.26
N VAL A 22 25.65 18.61 16.03
CA VAL A 22 25.14 17.66 15.03
C VAL A 22 26.24 17.52 13.99
N THR A 23 27.35 16.89 14.39
CA THR A 23 28.21 16.23 13.41
C THR A 23 27.37 15.20 12.67
N LYS A 24 27.74 14.97 11.42
CA LYS A 24 27.17 14.06 10.43
C LYS A 24 26.73 12.67 10.94
N GLU A 25 27.12 12.28 12.16
CA GLU A 25 26.83 11.01 12.83
C GLU A 25 25.44 10.87 13.47
N VAL A 26 24.65 11.95 13.65
CA VAL A 26 23.25 11.80 14.16
C VAL A 26 22.25 11.50 13.02
N ILE A 27 22.72 11.41 11.78
CA ILE A 27 21.90 11.11 10.59
C ILE A 27 21.82 9.61 10.30
N GLU A 28 22.66 8.76 10.90
CA GLU A 28 22.74 7.32 10.56
C GLU A 28 21.64 6.43 11.18
N THR A 29 20.56 6.98 11.74
CA THR A 29 19.43 6.15 12.25
C THR A 29 18.03 6.74 12.03
N MET A 30 17.88 7.83 11.27
CA MET A 30 16.53 8.35 10.96
C MET A 30 16.02 7.77 9.64
N ALA A 31 14.88 7.10 9.69
CA ALA A 31 14.18 6.65 8.49
C ALA A 31 13.86 7.86 7.58
N GLN A 32 14.36 7.81 6.35
CA GLN A 32 14.08 8.77 5.30
C GLN A 32 12.81 8.35 4.55
N LEU A 33 11.84 9.27 4.42
CA LEU A 33 10.74 9.10 3.47
C LEU A 33 11.27 9.27 2.04
N LEU A 34 11.05 8.27 1.18
CA LEU A 34 11.41 8.31 -0.23
C LEU A 34 10.26 8.86 -1.07
N ASP A 35 9.09 8.22 -0.98
CA ASP A 35 7.91 8.60 -1.77
C ASP A 35 6.60 8.03 -1.18
N ILE A 36 5.47 8.57 -1.61
CA ILE A 36 4.12 8.16 -1.27
C ILE A 36 3.29 8.05 -2.55
N GLY A 37 2.61 6.93 -2.74
CA GLY A 37 1.73 6.69 -3.88
C GLY A 37 0.34 6.26 -3.44
N THR A 38 -0.69 6.77 -4.11
CA THR A 38 -2.08 6.34 -3.94
C THR A 38 -2.71 6.08 -5.29
N SER A 39 -3.39 4.94 -5.41
CA SER A 39 -4.27 4.59 -6.52
C SER A 39 -5.70 4.51 -5.97
N GLN A 40 -6.52 5.51 -6.29
CA GLN A 40 -7.90 5.60 -5.85
C GLN A 40 -8.83 5.40 -7.04
N ASN A 41 -9.55 4.28 -7.07
CA ASN A 41 -10.51 3.99 -8.14
C ASN A 41 -11.95 4.31 -7.73
N ALA A 42 -12.34 4.01 -6.49
CA ALA A 42 -13.70 4.22 -6.00
C ALA A 42 -13.71 4.56 -4.50
N SER A 43 -14.19 5.74 -4.10
CA SER A 43 -14.17 6.17 -2.69
C SER A 43 -15.33 5.64 -1.86
N TYR A 44 -16.38 5.14 -2.49
CA TYR A 44 -17.61 4.69 -1.83
C TYR A 44 -18.01 3.30 -2.33
N GLY A 45 -18.81 2.59 -1.52
CA GLY A 45 -19.48 1.37 -1.96
C GLY A 45 -20.54 1.68 -3.00
N PHE A 46 -20.72 0.77 -3.96
CA PHE A 46 -21.64 0.89 -5.10
C PHE A 46 -21.42 2.10 -6.00
N SER A 47 -20.23 2.70 -6.02
CA SER A 47 -19.91 3.81 -6.93
C SER A 47 -19.38 3.36 -8.30
N ILE A 48 -19.04 2.08 -8.42
CA ILE A 48 -18.64 1.43 -9.67
C ILE A 48 -19.42 0.12 -9.83
N SER A 49 -19.44 -0.42 -11.04
CA SER A 49 -20.01 -1.74 -11.34
C SER A 49 -19.19 -2.36 -12.47
N ILE A 50 -18.15 -3.11 -12.10
CA ILE A 50 -17.21 -3.72 -13.04
C ILE A 50 -17.25 -5.24 -12.82
N PRO A 51 -17.76 -6.03 -13.78
CA PRO A 51 -17.76 -7.48 -13.66
C PRO A 51 -16.34 -8.05 -13.57
N LEU A 52 -16.19 -9.09 -12.76
CA LEU A 52 -15.00 -9.93 -12.66
C LEU A 52 -15.37 -11.35 -13.03
N THR A 53 -14.59 -11.93 -13.95
CA THR A 53 -14.69 -13.36 -14.26
C THR A 53 -14.05 -14.18 -13.15
N GLY A 54 -14.78 -15.16 -12.64
CA GLY A 54 -14.30 -16.09 -11.64
C GLY A 54 -13.04 -16.82 -12.11
N GLY A 55 -12.09 -17.02 -11.21
CA GLY A 55 -10.84 -17.69 -11.57
C GLY A 55 -9.80 -16.79 -12.25
N ILE A 56 -10.11 -15.52 -12.54
CA ILE A 56 -9.20 -14.62 -13.26
C ILE A 56 -8.78 -13.44 -12.38
N PRO A 57 -7.51 -13.35 -11.96
CA PRO A 57 -7.02 -12.21 -11.21
C PRO A 57 -7.05 -10.95 -12.07
N THR A 58 -7.55 -9.85 -11.51
CA THR A 58 -7.70 -8.56 -12.20
C THR A 58 -6.99 -7.47 -11.39
N SER A 59 -6.22 -6.61 -12.07
CA SER A 59 -5.61 -5.44 -11.44
C SER A 59 -6.68 -4.43 -11.06
N ILE A 60 -6.64 -3.97 -9.80
CA ILE A 60 -7.59 -2.99 -9.27
C ILE A 60 -6.92 -1.68 -8.85
N GLY A 61 -5.60 -1.64 -8.83
CA GLY A 61 -4.82 -0.45 -8.51
C GLY A 61 -3.33 -0.70 -8.70
N SER A 62 -2.59 0.36 -9.00
CA SER A 62 -1.13 0.33 -9.12
C SER A 62 -0.53 1.64 -8.64
N VAL A 63 0.63 1.56 -8.01
CA VAL A 63 1.41 2.72 -7.53
C VAL A 63 2.83 2.60 -8.04
N ASN A 64 3.41 3.75 -8.39
CA ASN A 64 4.81 3.90 -8.75
C ASN A 64 5.46 4.81 -7.70
N LEU A 65 6.59 4.39 -7.17
CA LEU A 65 7.32 5.08 -6.11
C LEU A 65 8.72 5.40 -6.59
N ASN A 66 9.10 6.67 -6.56
CA ASN A 66 10.46 7.10 -6.82
C ASN A 66 11.34 6.84 -5.60
N VAL A 67 12.28 5.92 -5.71
CA VAL A 67 13.18 5.51 -4.63
C VAL A 67 14.62 5.95 -4.86
N THR A 68 14.82 7.03 -5.62
CA THR A 68 16.15 7.58 -5.89
C THR A 68 16.91 7.84 -4.59
N GLY A 69 18.10 7.27 -4.48
CA GLY A 69 18.98 7.43 -3.31
C GLY A 69 18.64 6.53 -2.11
N GLY A 70 17.76 5.53 -2.28
CA GLY A 70 17.50 4.53 -1.24
C GLY A 70 18.54 3.41 -1.20
N GLU A 71 18.99 3.02 -0.01
CA GLU A 71 19.97 1.94 0.20
C GLU A 71 19.36 0.74 0.96
N PHE A 72 18.46 0.99 1.92
CA PHE A 72 17.70 -0.03 2.66
C PHE A 72 16.20 0.22 2.56
N ILE A 73 15.66 0.01 1.37
CA ILE A 73 14.28 0.38 1.06
C ILE A 73 13.29 -0.58 1.76
N ARG A 74 12.30 0.02 2.41
CA ARG A 74 11.12 -0.65 2.97
C ARG A 74 9.87 0.02 2.43
N VAL A 75 8.86 -0.75 2.07
CA VAL A 75 7.58 -0.21 1.57
C VAL A 75 6.43 -0.72 2.43
N GLN A 76 5.64 0.19 3.00
CA GLN A 76 4.38 -0.15 3.64
C GLN A 76 3.26 -0.04 2.61
N LEU A 77 2.37 -1.02 2.58
CA LEU A 77 1.35 -1.19 1.55
C LEU A 77 0.01 -1.46 2.21
N SER A 78 -1.03 -0.75 1.78
CA SER A 78 -2.41 -0.98 2.22
C SER A 78 -3.36 -0.98 1.03
N GLY A 79 -4.26 -1.95 0.99
CA GLY A 79 -5.24 -2.13 -0.08
C GLY A 79 -6.62 -2.44 0.47
N ILE A 80 -7.65 -1.95 -0.22
CA ILE A 80 -9.05 -2.24 0.07
C ILE A 80 -9.82 -2.43 -1.23
N ALA A 81 -10.75 -3.38 -1.24
CA ALA A 81 -11.67 -3.61 -2.35
C ALA A 81 -13.05 -4.05 -1.85
N GLY A 82 -14.10 -3.55 -2.50
CA GLY A 82 -15.48 -4.02 -2.29
C GLY A 82 -16.00 -4.80 -3.49
N VAL A 83 -16.56 -5.98 -3.21
CA VAL A 83 -17.14 -6.87 -4.21
C VAL A 83 -18.55 -7.30 -3.84
N GLU A 84 -19.36 -7.53 -4.85
CA GLU A 84 -20.65 -8.17 -4.75
C GLU A 84 -20.61 -9.51 -5.49
N ILE A 85 -21.02 -10.57 -4.82
CA ILE A 85 -21.15 -11.91 -5.38
C ILE A 85 -22.64 -12.15 -5.69
N SER A 86 -22.92 -12.85 -6.79
CA SER A 86 -24.30 -13.19 -7.15
C SER A 86 -24.94 -14.10 -6.09
N THR A 87 -26.24 -13.92 -5.84
CA THR A 87 -27.01 -14.80 -4.96
C THR A 87 -27.73 -15.89 -5.76
N PRO A 88 -27.88 -17.12 -5.23
CA PRO A 88 -27.34 -17.60 -3.95
C PRO A 88 -25.80 -17.80 -4.00
N LEU A 89 -25.13 -17.59 -2.87
CA LEU A 89 -23.68 -17.75 -2.77
C LEU A 89 -23.29 -19.22 -2.94
N PRO A 90 -22.43 -19.57 -3.91
CA PRO A 90 -21.90 -20.93 -4.03
C PRO A 90 -21.12 -21.32 -2.76
N PRO A 91 -21.21 -22.58 -2.31
CA PRO A 91 -20.34 -23.08 -1.25
C PRO A 91 -18.87 -22.94 -1.65
N ASP A 92 -18.01 -22.72 -0.67
CA ASP A 92 -16.56 -22.58 -0.85
C ASP A 92 -16.16 -21.41 -1.78
N THR A 93 -16.96 -20.34 -1.81
CA THR A 93 -16.57 -19.11 -2.49
C THR A 93 -15.42 -18.46 -1.76
N VAL A 94 -14.43 -17.98 -2.51
CA VAL A 94 -13.22 -17.37 -1.97
C VAL A 94 -12.94 -16.07 -2.71
N ILE A 95 -12.67 -15.00 -1.97
CA ILE A 95 -12.10 -13.77 -2.49
C ILE A 95 -10.63 -13.73 -2.11
N SER A 96 -9.76 -13.52 -3.08
CA SER A 96 -8.33 -13.35 -2.84
C SER A 96 -7.88 -11.96 -3.26
N ILE A 97 -7.03 -11.36 -2.45
CA ILE A 97 -6.41 -10.07 -2.72
C ILE A 97 -4.89 -10.22 -2.58
N ALA A 98 -4.15 -9.69 -3.53
CA ALA A 98 -2.71 -9.90 -3.63
C ALA A 98 -1.99 -8.61 -4.01
N ILE A 99 -0.83 -8.38 -3.41
CA ILE A 99 0.07 -7.30 -3.81
C ILE A 99 1.31 -7.94 -4.43
N VAL A 100 1.68 -7.48 -5.62
CA VAL A 100 2.92 -7.89 -6.29
C VAL A 100 3.84 -6.67 -6.47
N ARG A 101 5.14 -6.90 -6.41
CA ARG A 101 6.17 -5.94 -6.82
C ARG A 101 6.39 -6.10 -8.32
N GLY A 102 5.66 -5.33 -9.11
CA GLY A 102 5.63 -5.40 -10.56
C GLY A 102 4.27 -5.02 -11.15
N THR A 103 4.01 -5.47 -12.37
CA THR A 103 2.80 -5.16 -13.17
C THR A 103 1.92 -6.37 -13.46
N THR A 104 2.46 -7.58 -13.32
CA THR A 104 1.80 -8.83 -13.70
C THR A 104 1.60 -9.73 -12.49
N VAL A 105 0.59 -10.60 -12.55
CA VAL A 105 0.26 -11.55 -11.48
C VAL A 105 1.38 -12.55 -11.16
N ASN A 106 2.33 -12.72 -12.07
CA ASN A 106 3.46 -13.64 -11.92
C ASN A 106 4.71 -12.96 -11.36
N ASP A 107 4.67 -11.63 -11.16
CA ASP A 107 5.75 -10.91 -10.50
C ASP A 107 5.82 -11.28 -9.02
N LEU A 108 6.86 -10.79 -8.33
CA LEU A 108 7.14 -11.16 -6.95
C LEU A 108 5.93 -10.83 -6.05
N ILE A 109 5.30 -11.85 -5.48
CA ILE A 109 4.21 -11.70 -4.52
C ILE A 109 4.78 -11.16 -3.20
N VAL A 110 4.35 -9.97 -2.82
CA VAL A 110 4.69 -9.32 -1.56
C VAL A 110 3.72 -9.77 -0.47
N ALA A 111 2.44 -9.85 -0.80
CA ALA A 111 1.41 -10.30 0.12
C ALA A 111 0.24 -10.95 -0.62
N TYR A 112 -0.41 -11.89 0.06
CA TYR A 112 -1.57 -12.61 -0.44
C TYR A 112 -2.50 -12.93 0.74
N ALA A 113 -3.77 -12.57 0.61
CA ALA A 113 -4.80 -12.84 1.60
C ALA A 113 -6.01 -13.50 0.95
N VAL A 114 -6.67 -14.36 1.72
CA VAL A 114 -7.78 -15.21 1.29
C VAL A 114 -8.94 -15.04 2.24
N TYR A 115 -10.11 -14.73 1.70
CA TYR A 115 -11.35 -14.49 2.42
C TYR A 115 -12.41 -15.53 1.99
N PRO A 116 -12.70 -16.54 2.82
CA PRO A 116 -13.79 -17.47 2.54
C PRO A 116 -15.14 -16.78 2.74
N VAL A 117 -16.06 -16.99 1.81
CA VAL A 117 -17.43 -16.46 1.83
C VAL A 117 -18.40 -17.64 1.74
N GLY A 118 -19.14 -17.88 2.82
CA GLY A 118 -20.14 -18.94 2.91
C GLY A 118 -21.54 -18.46 2.58
N ALA A 119 -22.50 -19.39 2.53
CA ALA A 119 -23.89 -19.13 2.19
C ALA A 119 -24.62 -18.19 3.18
N ASP A 120 -24.15 -18.13 4.44
CA ASP A 120 -24.72 -17.27 5.49
C ASP A 120 -24.09 -15.86 5.53
N ASN A 121 -23.06 -15.61 4.72
CA ASN A 121 -22.45 -14.31 4.61
C ASN A 121 -23.30 -13.37 3.73
N SER A 122 -23.13 -12.06 3.95
CA SER A 122 -23.60 -11.05 3.00
C SER A 122 -23.04 -11.34 1.60
N ASN A 123 -23.83 -11.11 0.54
CA ASN A 123 -23.32 -11.22 -0.82
C ASN A 123 -22.36 -10.08 -1.18
N VAL A 124 -22.41 -8.99 -0.41
CA VAL A 124 -21.48 -7.86 -0.47
C VAL A 124 -20.38 -8.07 0.56
N GLN A 125 -19.13 -8.01 0.10
CA GLN A 125 -17.93 -8.23 0.89
C GLN A 125 -16.94 -7.08 0.70
N VAL A 126 -16.27 -6.68 1.77
CA VAL A 126 -15.15 -5.73 1.74
C VAL A 126 -13.93 -6.47 2.24
N VAL A 127 -12.88 -6.48 1.42
CA VAL A 127 -11.61 -7.14 1.73
C VAL A 127 -10.49 -6.11 1.81
N THR A 128 -9.56 -6.34 2.74
CA THR A 128 -8.40 -5.48 2.95
C THR A 128 -7.12 -6.27 2.91
N ILE A 129 -6.00 -5.60 2.67
CA ILE A 129 -4.67 -6.20 2.80
C ILE A 129 -3.70 -5.16 3.31
N GLU A 130 -2.90 -5.55 4.29
CA GLU A 130 -1.84 -4.73 4.87
C GLU A 130 -0.55 -5.53 4.78
N ALA A 131 0.50 -4.90 4.27
CA ALA A 131 1.76 -5.58 4.00
C ALA A 131 2.95 -4.65 4.19
N SER A 132 4.12 -5.27 4.33
CA SER A 132 5.40 -4.57 4.32
C SER A 132 6.36 -5.34 3.43
N ASP A 133 6.96 -4.64 2.47
CA ASP A 133 8.04 -5.17 1.65
C ASP A 133 9.37 -4.70 2.22
N TYR A 134 10.23 -5.65 2.61
CA TYR A 134 11.49 -5.39 3.32
C TYR A 134 12.69 -5.75 2.45
N ASN A 135 13.80 -5.02 2.61
CA ASN A 135 15.02 -5.19 1.82
C ASN A 135 14.75 -5.15 0.32
N VAL A 136 13.99 -4.15 -0.12
CA VAL A 136 13.72 -3.95 -1.53
C VAL A 136 15.01 -3.45 -2.20
N PRO A 137 15.55 -4.17 -3.20
CA PRO A 137 16.73 -3.69 -3.90
C PRO A 137 16.39 -2.42 -4.69
N LEU A 138 17.31 -1.46 -4.73
CA LEU A 138 17.18 -0.27 -5.55
C LEU A 138 17.10 -0.70 -7.03
N PRO A 139 15.97 -0.47 -7.73
CA PRO A 139 15.85 -0.84 -9.13
C PRO A 139 16.69 0.10 -10.01
N PRO A 140 17.24 -0.36 -11.16
CA PRO A 140 18.02 0.50 -12.05
C PRO A 140 17.28 1.74 -12.57
N SER A 141 15.94 1.70 -12.62
CA SER A 141 15.07 2.82 -12.99
C SER A 141 14.90 3.86 -11.88
N ASN A 142 15.28 3.54 -10.65
CA ASN A 142 14.88 4.25 -9.42
C ASN A 142 13.37 4.31 -9.18
N GLU A 143 12.58 3.48 -9.88
CA GLU A 143 11.13 3.38 -9.70
C GLU A 143 10.73 1.99 -9.23
N LEU A 144 10.01 1.93 -8.11
CA LEU A 144 9.34 0.71 -7.65
C LEU A 144 7.87 0.76 -8.02
N GLN A 145 7.41 -0.28 -8.70
CA GLN A 145 6.02 -0.44 -9.05
C GLN A 145 5.40 -1.57 -8.23
N TYR A 146 4.22 -1.30 -7.67
CA TYR A 146 3.39 -2.31 -7.02
C TYR A 146 2.02 -2.33 -7.65
N THR A 147 1.44 -3.52 -7.76
CA THR A 147 0.10 -3.72 -8.30
C THR A 147 -0.74 -4.54 -7.32
N LEU A 148 -1.97 -4.06 -7.08
CA LEU A 148 -2.98 -4.74 -6.29
C LEU A 148 -3.89 -5.55 -7.23
N PHE A 149 -3.95 -6.84 -7.00
CA PHE A 149 -4.80 -7.77 -7.72
C PHE A 149 -5.94 -8.27 -6.84
N LEU A 150 -7.11 -8.43 -7.46
CA LEU A 150 -8.30 -8.99 -6.85
C LEU A 150 -8.78 -10.17 -7.68
N PHE A 151 -9.25 -11.20 -6.98
CA PHE A 151 -9.72 -12.44 -7.56
C PHE A 151 -10.92 -12.94 -6.76
N CYS A 152 -11.90 -13.52 -7.45
CA CYS A 152 -12.98 -14.29 -6.86
C CYS A 152 -12.93 -15.71 -7.47
N SER A 153 -13.21 -16.75 -6.69
CA SER A 153 -13.31 -18.12 -7.23
C SER A 153 -14.50 -18.31 -8.17
N VAL A 154 -15.48 -17.41 -8.10
CA VAL A 154 -16.70 -17.35 -8.93
C VAL A 154 -16.85 -15.95 -9.53
N ASP A 155 -17.75 -15.79 -10.50
CA ASP A 155 -18.07 -14.47 -11.05
C ASP A 155 -18.56 -13.53 -9.93
N CYS A 156 -17.99 -12.33 -9.89
CA CYS A 156 -18.33 -11.30 -8.92
C CYS A 156 -18.32 -9.92 -9.60
N THR A 157 -18.77 -8.88 -8.91
CA THR A 157 -18.79 -7.51 -9.42
C THR A 157 -18.04 -6.61 -8.46
N ARG A 158 -17.07 -5.84 -8.96
CA ARG A 158 -16.42 -4.77 -8.22
C ARG A 158 -17.41 -3.63 -8.04
N ILE A 159 -17.68 -3.28 -6.78
CA ILE A 159 -18.64 -2.24 -6.42
C ILE A 159 -17.98 -1.06 -5.70
N GLY A 160 -16.71 -1.17 -5.30
CA GLY A 160 -16.05 -0.19 -4.45
C GLY A 160 -16.38 -0.37 -2.96
N MET A 161 -15.68 0.28 -2.04
CA MET A 161 -14.54 1.17 -2.29
C MET A 161 -13.30 0.41 -2.78
N GLU A 162 -12.43 1.07 -3.54
CA GLU A 162 -11.19 0.53 -4.07
C GLU A 162 -10.07 1.56 -3.97
N SER A 163 -9.10 1.27 -3.12
CA SER A 163 -7.94 2.11 -2.86
C SER A 163 -6.70 1.26 -2.62
N PHE A 164 -5.56 1.72 -3.12
CA PHE A 164 -4.26 1.12 -2.87
C PHE A 164 -3.26 2.22 -2.54
N ASN A 165 -2.62 2.12 -1.38
CA ASN A 165 -1.66 3.10 -0.89
C ASN A 165 -0.33 2.44 -0.64
N ALA A 166 0.73 3.20 -0.86
CA ALA A 166 2.09 2.78 -0.57
C ALA A 166 2.91 3.93 -0.03
N VAL A 167 3.81 3.60 0.89
CA VAL A 167 4.81 4.53 1.41
C VAL A 167 6.17 3.85 1.41
N ALA A 168 7.14 4.46 0.72
CA ALA A 168 8.52 3.98 0.68
C ALA A 168 9.40 4.76 1.65
N TYR A 169 10.22 4.04 2.40
CA TYR A 169 11.20 4.58 3.32
C TYR A 169 12.57 3.95 3.04
N SER A 170 13.65 4.67 3.33
CA SER A 170 15.01 4.11 3.47
C SER A 170 15.51 4.37 4.88
N ASN A 171 16.47 3.57 5.32
CA ASN A 171 17.29 3.86 6.48
C ASN A 171 18.76 3.63 6.12
#